data_AF-A0A2V6VFB8-F1
#
_entry.id   AF-A0A2V6VFB8-F1
#
_cell.length_a   1.000
_cell.length_b   1.000
_cell.length_c   1.000
_cell.angle_alpha   90.00
_cell.angle_beta   90.00
_cell.angle_gamma   90.00
#
_symmetry.space_group_name_H-M   'P 1'
#
loop_
_entity.id
_entity.type
_entity.pdbx_description
1 polymer ?
#
loop_
_entity_poly.entity_id
_entity_poly.type
_entity_poly.pdbx_seq_one_letter_code
_entity_poly.pdbx_strand_id
1 'polypeptide(L)'
;MPGQTLSPAKTRSPAAQPPKSQPTAPPKPKPGVSAVEMGARQREISVSEFFTKNRHLLGFDNPRKALLTCVKEAVDNALDACEEAGILPEVVVKLEAVANGGPPPPPSQASRFRITVTDNGPGIIRQQIPRIFAKLLYGSKFHRLRMSRGQQGIGISAAGMYGQLTTGKPVQIISRTSARAPAHYFEVQIDTKKNEPLILEKKQIAWEFPRGTQVTMEVEGRYQKGRASVDEYVEQTIIANPHVKLTYATPEGETKEYRRTYDELPPSPREIKPHPYGIELGMLLKMLHDTTSHSLAGFLAGDFSRVSPHLAAEICKAAHLAPRTRPRDVHGQASENLYKAIQSTKIMAPPTNCLSPIGERAILSGLYQQIKGDFYTAVSRPPAVYRGNPFVIEAGLAYGRGPVQAQADQQKKAVPLAEGETDQGDDRAEARFPAARW
;
A
#
# COMPACT_ATOMS: atom_id res chain seq x y z
N MET A 1 -57.03 59.12 -90.94
CA MET A 1 -56.12 59.41 -92.06
C MET A 1 -55.28 60.63 -91.69
N PRO A 2 -53.97 60.68 -91.97
CA PRO A 2 -52.88 59.70 -91.82
C PRO A 2 -52.05 60.04 -90.53
N GLY A 3 -51.08 59.30 -90.01
CA GLY A 3 -50.22 58.23 -90.50
C GLY A 3 -48.77 58.62 -90.21
N GLN A 4 -48.02 57.82 -89.42
CA GLN A 4 -46.67 57.35 -89.75
C GLN A 4 -46.02 56.55 -88.59
N THR A 5 -45.86 55.27 -88.90
CA THR A 5 -44.86 54.27 -88.50
C THR A 5 -43.52 54.78 -87.93
N LEU A 6 -43.01 54.12 -86.88
CA LEU A 6 -41.78 53.30 -86.93
C LEU A 6 -41.52 52.50 -85.64
N SER A 7 -41.36 51.20 -85.87
CA SER A 7 -41.16 50.01 -85.02
C SER A 7 -39.77 49.92 -84.33
N PRO A 8 -39.41 48.80 -83.64
CA PRO A 8 -39.88 48.44 -82.30
C PRO A 8 -38.72 48.05 -81.34
N ALA A 9 -39.07 47.94 -80.05
CA ALA A 9 -38.18 47.59 -78.94
C ALA A 9 -37.59 46.16 -79.04
N LYS A 10 -36.31 46.05 -78.68
CA LYS A 10 -35.57 44.78 -78.60
C LYS A 10 -36.10 43.86 -77.50
N THR A 11 -36.09 42.60 -77.89
CA THR A 11 -36.67 41.38 -77.31
C THR A 11 -36.05 40.94 -75.98
N ARG A 12 -36.92 40.56 -75.03
CA ARG A 12 -36.64 39.81 -73.80
C ARG A 12 -36.81 38.32 -74.06
N SER A 13 -35.81 37.48 -73.75
CA SER A 13 -35.87 36.00 -73.56
C SER A 13 -34.47 35.47 -73.18
N PRO A 14 -34.30 34.31 -72.52
CA PRO A 14 -34.78 33.97 -71.18
C PRO A 14 -33.63 33.54 -70.24
N ALA A 15 -33.88 33.57 -68.93
CA ALA A 15 -32.94 33.17 -67.87
C ALA A 15 -32.53 31.69 -67.98
N ALA A 16 -31.22 31.43 -67.92
CA ALA A 16 -30.65 30.09 -67.83
C ALA A 16 -30.64 29.62 -66.37
N GLN A 17 -31.20 28.43 -66.13
CA GLN A 17 -31.28 27.78 -64.83
C GLN A 17 -29.88 27.37 -64.32
N PRO A 18 -29.63 27.45 -63.00
CA PRO A 18 -28.38 26.96 -62.41
C PRO A 18 -28.27 25.43 -62.55
N PRO A 19 -27.05 24.87 -62.68
CA PRO A 19 -26.86 23.44 -62.85
C PRO A 19 -27.34 22.67 -61.62
N LYS A 20 -28.19 21.67 -61.85
CA LYS A 20 -28.72 20.75 -60.84
C LYS A 20 -27.56 20.00 -60.16
N SER A 21 -27.42 20.19 -58.85
CA SER A 21 -26.52 19.41 -57.99
C SER A 21 -26.88 17.93 -58.07
N GLN A 22 -25.95 17.10 -58.54
CA GLN A 22 -26.07 15.65 -58.44
C GLN A 22 -26.15 15.25 -56.95
N PRO A 23 -27.05 14.33 -56.55
CA PRO A 23 -27.06 13.83 -55.18
C PRO A 23 -25.75 13.09 -54.92
N THR A 24 -24.95 13.62 -54.01
CA THR A 24 -23.73 12.98 -53.49
C THR A 24 -24.12 11.65 -52.87
N ALA A 25 -23.52 10.56 -53.37
CA ALA A 25 -23.71 9.23 -52.83
C ALA A 25 -23.41 9.22 -51.31
N PRO A 26 -24.17 8.47 -50.50
CA PRO A 26 -23.91 8.38 -49.07
C PRO A 26 -22.46 7.92 -48.84
N PRO A 27 -21.74 8.50 -47.86
CA PRO A 27 -20.35 8.14 -47.61
C PRO A 27 -20.28 6.64 -47.33
N LYS A 28 -19.49 5.92 -48.15
CA LYS A 28 -19.25 4.48 -47.96
C LYS A 28 -18.81 4.26 -46.51
N PRO A 29 -19.38 3.27 -45.79
CA PRO A 29 -18.95 2.97 -44.43
C PRO A 29 -17.45 2.69 -44.45
N LYS A 30 -16.69 3.37 -43.58
CA LYS A 30 -15.25 3.17 -43.48
C LYS A 30 -15.01 1.66 -43.27
N PRO A 31 -14.14 1.01 -44.06
CA PRO A 31 -13.88 -0.41 -43.88
C PRO A 31 -13.47 -0.64 -42.41
N GLY A 32 -14.12 -1.61 -41.77
CA GLY A 32 -13.80 -2.00 -40.40
C GLY A 32 -12.34 -2.40 -40.32
N VAL A 33 -11.65 -1.96 -39.27
CA VAL A 33 -10.23 -2.27 -39.04
C VAL A 33 -10.07 -3.79 -39.01
N SER A 34 -9.13 -4.33 -39.78
CA SER A 34 -8.93 -5.78 -39.87
C SER A 34 -8.37 -6.34 -38.56
N ALA A 35 -8.59 -7.62 -38.27
CA ALA A 35 -8.03 -8.27 -37.09
C ALA A 35 -6.48 -8.18 -37.04
N VAL A 36 -5.82 -8.14 -38.20
CA VAL A 36 -4.37 -7.95 -38.32
C VAL A 36 -3.96 -6.53 -37.92
N GLU A 37 -4.70 -5.51 -38.36
CA GLU A 37 -4.47 -4.13 -37.94
C GLU A 37 -4.83 -3.89 -36.46
N MET A 38 -5.85 -4.58 -35.94
CA MET A 38 -6.18 -4.58 -34.51
C MET A 38 -5.08 -5.28 -33.70
N GLY A 39 -4.53 -6.39 -34.19
CA GLY A 39 -3.41 -7.12 -33.60
C GLY A 39 -2.12 -6.28 -33.55
N ALA A 40 -1.79 -5.58 -34.64
CA ALA A 40 -0.62 -4.69 -34.69
C ALA A 40 -0.71 -3.49 -33.72
N ARG A 41 -1.90 -3.17 -33.21
CA ARG A 41 -2.11 -2.13 -32.19
C ARG A 41 -2.01 -2.66 -30.76
N GLN A 42 -1.92 -3.98 -30.56
CA GLN A 42 -1.70 -4.56 -29.24
C GLN A 42 -0.30 -4.19 -28.75
N ARG A 43 -0.22 -3.68 -27.52
CA ARG A 43 1.03 -3.30 -26.89
C ARG A 43 1.04 -3.84 -25.46
N GLU A 44 2.14 -4.44 -25.08
CA GLU A 44 2.41 -4.75 -23.69
C GLU A 44 2.63 -3.45 -22.90
N ILE A 45 2.11 -3.41 -21.69
CA ILE A 45 2.32 -2.30 -20.75
C ILE A 45 3.17 -2.80 -19.59
N SER A 46 4.13 -1.99 -19.18
CA SER A 46 4.92 -2.32 -17.99
C SER A 46 4.04 -2.22 -16.74
N VAL A 47 4.46 -2.86 -15.64
CA VAL A 47 3.81 -2.73 -14.33
C VAL A 47 3.74 -1.27 -13.88
N SER A 48 4.82 -0.52 -14.10
CA SER A 48 4.89 0.92 -13.78
C SER A 48 3.93 1.74 -14.64
N GLU A 49 3.76 1.41 -15.91
CA GLU A 49 2.79 2.07 -16.79
C GLU A 49 1.35 1.74 -16.36
N PHE A 50 1.08 0.48 -16.00
CA PHE A 50 -0.21 0.05 -15.46
C PHE A 50 -0.60 0.85 -14.22
N PHE A 51 0.31 1.02 -13.27
CA PHE A 51 0.06 1.77 -12.04
C PHE A 51 0.01 3.29 -12.24
N THR A 52 0.74 3.81 -13.23
CA THR A 52 0.60 5.22 -13.65
C THR A 52 -0.82 5.52 -14.13
N LYS A 53 -1.43 4.58 -14.87
CA LYS A 53 -2.82 4.70 -15.33
C LYS A 53 -3.85 4.36 -14.24
N ASN A 54 -3.48 3.51 -13.27
CA ASN A 54 -4.36 3.01 -12.22
C ASN A 54 -3.88 3.38 -10.81
N ARG A 55 -3.62 4.67 -10.57
CA ARG A 55 -3.08 5.18 -9.29
C ARG A 55 -3.94 4.80 -8.08
N HIS A 56 -5.25 4.65 -8.27
CA HIS A 56 -6.18 4.23 -7.22
C HIS A 56 -5.86 2.83 -6.66
N LEU A 57 -5.28 1.93 -7.46
CA LEU A 57 -4.90 0.58 -7.01
C LEU A 57 -3.73 0.61 -6.00
N LEU A 58 -2.97 1.70 -5.97
CA LEU A 58 -1.88 1.92 -5.02
C LEU A 58 -2.29 2.78 -3.82
N GLY A 59 -3.58 3.12 -3.69
CA GLY A 59 -4.07 3.98 -2.62
C GLY A 59 -3.77 5.47 -2.83
N PHE A 60 -3.51 5.88 -4.07
CA PHE A 60 -3.24 7.27 -4.47
C PHE A 60 -4.44 7.94 -5.17
N ASP A 61 -5.65 7.57 -4.79
CA ASP A 61 -6.91 8.08 -5.32
C ASP A 61 -7.26 9.49 -4.84
N ASN A 62 -6.91 9.81 -3.59
CA ASN A 62 -7.21 11.10 -2.94
C ASN A 62 -5.92 11.76 -2.44
N PRO A 63 -5.66 13.06 -2.72
CA PRO A 63 -4.48 13.78 -2.22
C PRO A 63 -4.23 13.69 -0.71
N ARG A 64 -5.30 13.61 0.10
CA ARG A 64 -5.17 13.41 1.56
C ARG A 64 -4.62 12.03 1.89
N LYS A 65 -5.22 11.00 1.30
CA LYS A 65 -4.81 9.61 1.49
C LYS A 65 -3.43 9.36 0.89
N ALA A 66 -3.12 9.97 -0.25
CA ALA A 66 -1.81 9.88 -0.90
C ALA A 66 -0.68 10.37 0.00
N LEU A 67 -0.86 11.53 0.64
CA LEU A 67 0.12 12.07 1.57
C LEU A 67 0.37 11.11 2.75
N LEU A 68 -0.72 10.60 3.34
CA LEU A 68 -0.66 9.59 4.41
C LEU A 68 0.04 8.31 3.95
N THR A 69 -0.32 7.77 2.80
CA THR A 69 0.28 6.56 2.22
C THR A 69 1.78 6.74 2.02
N CYS A 70 2.24 7.87 1.47
CA CYS A 70 3.67 8.13 1.30
C CYS A 70 4.44 8.16 2.62
N VAL A 71 3.89 8.82 3.65
CA VAL A 71 4.50 8.85 4.99
C VAL A 71 4.53 7.44 5.59
N LYS A 72 3.40 6.73 5.52
CA LYS A 72 3.27 5.36 6.02
C LYS A 72 4.30 4.43 5.40
N GLU A 73 4.40 4.39 4.07
CA GLU A 73 5.33 3.49 3.38
C GLU A 73 6.80 3.82 3.67
N ALA A 74 7.13 5.10 3.91
CA ALA A 74 8.47 5.48 4.32
C ALA A 74 8.80 5.08 5.77
N VAL A 75 7.86 5.30 6.70
CA VAL A 75 8.01 4.93 8.11
C VAL A 75 8.04 3.41 8.28
N ASP A 76 7.13 2.67 7.64
CA ASP A 76 7.07 1.21 7.75
C ASP A 76 8.38 0.55 7.26
N ASN A 77 8.99 1.08 6.19
CA ASN A 77 10.27 0.57 5.71
C ASN A 77 11.44 0.92 6.63
N ALA A 78 11.42 2.11 7.26
CA ALA A 78 12.39 2.48 8.28
C ALA A 78 12.32 1.53 9.50
N LEU A 79 11.10 1.25 9.99
CA LEU A 79 10.87 0.34 11.11
C LEU A 79 11.31 -1.09 10.77
N ASP A 80 10.86 -1.63 9.64
CA ASP A 80 11.25 -2.97 9.17
C ASP A 80 12.78 -3.09 9.06
N ALA A 81 13.47 -2.08 8.50
CA ALA A 81 14.92 -2.11 8.35
C ALA A 81 15.67 -2.11 9.70
N CYS A 82 15.17 -1.37 10.69
CA CYS A 82 15.75 -1.34 12.03
C CYS A 82 15.54 -2.68 12.75
N GLU A 83 14.31 -3.18 12.76
CA GLU A 83 13.92 -4.42 13.43
C GLU A 83 14.61 -5.64 12.84
N GLU A 84 14.69 -5.75 11.51
CA GLU A 84 15.39 -6.84 10.84
C GLU A 84 16.90 -6.86 11.15
N ALA A 85 17.48 -5.69 11.44
CA ALA A 85 18.88 -5.57 11.82
C ALA A 85 19.13 -5.74 13.32
N GLY A 86 18.06 -5.84 14.14
CA GLY A 86 18.18 -5.91 15.60
C GLY A 86 18.52 -4.55 16.25
N ILE A 87 18.14 -3.43 15.63
CA ILE A 87 18.36 -2.09 16.18
C ILE A 87 17.03 -1.49 16.65
N LEU A 88 17.04 -0.92 17.86
CA LEU A 88 15.92 -0.13 18.37
C LEU A 88 15.69 1.09 17.44
N PRO A 89 14.52 1.21 16.81
CA PRO A 89 14.30 2.23 15.80
C PRO A 89 14.31 3.63 16.40
N GLU A 90 15.05 4.52 15.73
CA GLU A 90 14.98 5.97 15.91
C GLU A 90 14.65 6.58 14.56
N VAL A 91 13.45 7.14 14.46
CA VAL A 91 12.91 7.64 13.18
C VAL A 91 12.57 9.12 13.31
N VAL A 92 13.04 9.92 12.36
CA VAL A 92 12.69 11.33 12.25
C VAL A 92 11.82 11.49 11.01
N VAL A 93 10.59 11.95 11.20
CA VAL A 93 9.64 12.28 10.13
C VAL A 93 9.52 13.80 10.07
N LYS A 94 9.85 14.40 8.93
CA LYS A 94 9.63 15.82 8.66
C LYS A 94 8.67 15.96 7.50
N LEU A 95 7.64 16.78 7.69
CA LEU A 95 6.67 17.11 6.68
C LEU A 95 6.66 18.62 6.49
N GLU A 96 6.98 19.11 5.30
CA GLU A 96 7.10 20.54 5.01
C GLU A 96 6.20 20.93 3.84
N ALA A 97 5.52 22.06 3.94
CA ALA A 97 4.83 22.63 2.78
C ALA A 97 5.85 23.18 1.77
N VAL A 98 5.71 22.83 0.50
CA VAL A 98 6.63 23.27 -0.57
C VAL A 98 5.93 24.28 -1.45
N ALA A 99 6.67 25.32 -1.84
CA ALA A 99 6.18 26.32 -2.76
C ALA A 99 6.08 25.81 -4.21
N ASN A 100 5.16 26.40 -4.97
CA ASN A 100 5.04 26.20 -6.40
C ASN A 100 5.27 27.54 -7.13
N GLY A 101 6.52 28.03 -7.12
CA GLY A 101 6.90 29.28 -7.80
C GLY A 101 6.81 30.57 -6.96
N GLY A 102 6.77 30.48 -5.62
CA GLY A 102 6.70 31.61 -4.69
C GLY A 102 7.20 31.26 -3.27
N PRO A 103 6.86 32.01 -2.20
CA PRO A 103 7.11 31.58 -0.83
C PRO A 103 6.21 30.37 -0.46
N PRO A 104 6.61 29.51 0.49
CA PRO A 104 5.80 28.38 0.93
C PRO A 104 4.44 28.86 1.46
N PRO A 105 3.31 28.35 0.93
CA PRO A 105 2.00 28.72 1.45
C PRO A 105 1.77 28.10 2.84
N PRO A 106 0.82 28.62 3.62
CA PRO A 106 0.37 27.97 4.85
C PRO A 106 -0.02 26.50 4.58
N PRO A 107 0.22 25.56 5.51
CA PRO A 107 -0.06 24.13 5.31
C PRO A 107 -1.50 23.81 4.90
N SER A 108 -2.47 24.61 5.33
CA SER A 108 -3.89 24.45 4.99
C SER A 108 -4.21 24.76 3.52
N GLN A 109 -3.37 25.56 2.86
CA GLN A 109 -3.51 25.98 1.45
C GLN A 109 -2.44 25.35 0.54
N ALA A 110 -1.46 24.66 1.12
CA ALA A 110 -0.42 23.97 0.38
C ALA A 110 -1.00 22.78 -0.40
N SER A 111 -0.58 22.67 -1.66
CA SER A 111 -0.90 21.54 -2.54
C SER A 111 0.26 20.57 -2.71
N ARG A 112 1.47 20.94 -2.23
CA ARG A 112 2.70 20.17 -2.34
C ARG A 112 3.40 20.09 -1.00
N PHE A 113 3.92 18.91 -0.70
CA PHE A 113 4.60 18.62 0.54
C PHE A 113 5.89 17.86 0.28
N ARG A 114 6.93 18.20 1.04
CA ARG A 114 8.17 17.43 1.12
C ARG A 114 8.08 16.54 2.34
N ILE A 115 8.19 15.25 2.09
CA ILE A 115 8.27 14.23 3.14
C ILE A 115 9.74 13.84 3.24
N THR A 116 10.30 13.94 4.44
CA THR A 116 11.64 13.41 4.76
C THR A 116 11.52 12.44 5.92
N VAL A 117 11.92 11.19 5.71
CA VAL A 117 12.01 10.17 6.75
C VAL A 117 13.45 9.74 6.90
N THR A 118 13.98 9.82 8.11
CA THR A 118 15.35 9.41 8.46
C THR A 118 15.31 8.34 9.51
N ASP A 119 16.05 7.25 9.33
CA ASP A 119 16.19 6.15 10.28
C ASP A 119 17.63 5.95 10.74
N ASN A 120 17.80 5.26 11.88
CA ASN A 120 19.09 4.76 12.37
C ASN A 120 19.34 3.28 11.99
N GLY A 121 18.67 2.79 10.95
CA GLY A 121 18.75 1.42 10.45
C GLY A 121 20.14 1.05 9.91
N PRO A 122 20.29 -0.14 9.33
CA PRO A 122 21.59 -0.65 8.87
C PRO A 122 22.15 0.11 7.66
N GLY A 123 21.39 1.05 7.09
CA GLY A 123 21.66 1.64 5.79
C GLY A 123 21.44 0.64 4.65
N ILE A 124 21.63 1.12 3.43
CA ILE A 124 21.41 0.35 2.21
C ILE A 124 22.71 0.33 1.41
N ILE A 125 23.10 -0.86 0.94
CA ILE A 125 24.27 -0.98 0.09
C ILE A 125 24.07 -0.18 -1.21
N ARG A 126 25.09 0.59 -1.58
CA ARG A 126 25.09 1.55 -2.70
C ARG A 126 24.45 1.04 -4.00
N GLN A 127 24.68 -0.23 -4.34
CA GLN A 127 24.20 -0.85 -5.57
C GLN A 127 22.69 -1.13 -5.56
N GLN A 128 22.09 -1.28 -4.38
CA GLN A 128 20.67 -1.62 -4.22
C GLN A 128 19.77 -0.39 -4.10
N ILE A 129 20.32 0.77 -3.70
CA ILE A 129 19.55 2.01 -3.51
C ILE A 129 18.64 2.30 -4.71
N PRO A 130 19.12 2.37 -5.97
CA PRO A 130 18.24 2.71 -7.08
C PRO A 130 17.13 1.69 -7.30
N ARG A 131 17.40 0.40 -7.09
CA ARG A 131 16.40 -0.66 -7.31
C ARG A 131 15.32 -0.65 -6.24
N ILE A 132 15.65 -0.39 -4.99
CA ILE A 132 14.67 -0.34 -3.89
C ILE A 132 13.69 0.82 -4.10
N PHE A 133 14.20 2.01 -4.46
CA PHE A 133 13.37 3.21 -4.54
C PHE A 133 12.76 3.45 -5.93
N ALA A 134 13.36 2.89 -6.98
CA ALA A 134 12.97 3.19 -8.36
C ALA A 134 12.75 1.95 -9.26
N LYS A 135 12.38 0.81 -8.66
CA LYS A 135 11.89 -0.36 -9.40
C LYS A 135 10.68 -0.95 -8.69
N LEU A 136 9.53 -1.00 -9.37
CA LEU A 136 8.35 -1.67 -8.82
C LEU A 136 8.56 -3.17 -8.81
N LEU A 137 7.96 -3.81 -7.82
CA LEU A 137 8.06 -5.24 -7.55
C LEU A 137 9.49 -5.73 -7.29
N TYR A 138 10.30 -4.87 -6.68
CA TYR A 138 11.67 -5.20 -6.29
C TYR A 138 11.80 -5.30 -4.78
N GLY A 139 12.31 -6.44 -4.29
CA GLY A 139 12.61 -6.59 -2.87
C GLY A 139 12.75 -8.04 -2.43
N SER A 140 13.37 -8.22 -1.27
CA SER A 140 13.53 -9.52 -0.62
C SER A 140 12.22 -10.06 0.00
N LYS A 141 11.20 -9.21 0.17
CA LYS A 141 9.93 -9.54 0.86
C LYS A 141 8.99 -10.46 0.04
N PHE A 142 9.16 -10.55 -1.27
CA PHE A 142 8.26 -11.29 -2.17
C PHE A 142 8.30 -12.81 -2.06
N HIS A 143 9.45 -13.35 -1.70
CA HIS A 143 9.72 -14.78 -1.79
C HIS A 143 9.66 -15.47 -0.42
N ARG A 144 9.43 -14.70 0.64
CA ARG A 144 9.49 -15.17 2.02
C ARG A 144 8.13 -15.08 2.66
N LEU A 145 7.61 -16.21 3.15
CA LEU A 145 6.42 -16.23 4.01
C LEU A 145 6.87 -15.96 5.44
N ARG A 146 6.86 -14.67 5.83
CA ARG A 146 7.01 -14.19 7.20
C ARG A 146 6.17 -12.94 7.40
N MET A 147 5.80 -12.63 8.64
CA MET A 147 5.15 -11.36 8.98
C MET A 147 6.08 -10.18 8.68
N SER A 148 5.58 -9.17 7.98
CA SER A 148 6.24 -7.87 7.77
C SER A 148 5.18 -6.81 7.46
N ARG A 149 5.48 -5.52 7.70
CA ARG A 149 4.52 -4.42 7.45
C ARG A 149 4.15 -4.30 5.97
N GLY A 150 5.14 -4.47 5.09
CA GLY A 150 4.94 -4.52 3.63
C GLY A 150 5.00 -5.95 3.08
N GLN A 151 4.05 -6.31 2.21
CA GLN A 151 3.96 -7.67 1.61
C GLN A 151 4.44 -7.72 0.15
N GLN A 152 4.16 -6.67 -0.62
CA GLN A 152 4.27 -6.72 -2.09
C GLN A 152 5.42 -5.88 -2.64
N GLY A 153 6.41 -5.44 -1.85
CA GLY A 153 7.59 -4.71 -2.34
C GLY A 153 7.32 -3.56 -3.34
N ILE A 154 6.14 -2.93 -3.25
CA ILE A 154 5.70 -1.81 -4.10
C ILE A 154 5.71 -0.49 -3.34
N GLY A 155 5.59 -0.53 -2.00
CA GLY A 155 5.20 0.62 -1.20
C GLY A 155 6.01 1.88 -1.45
N ILE A 156 7.31 1.83 -1.13
CA ILE A 156 8.16 3.03 -1.22
C ILE A 156 8.42 3.47 -2.66
N SER A 157 8.55 2.55 -3.60
CA SER A 157 8.77 2.88 -5.01
C SER A 157 7.48 3.44 -5.64
N ALA A 158 6.30 3.03 -5.16
CA ALA A 158 5.01 3.60 -5.54
C ALA A 158 4.84 5.03 -4.99
N ALA A 159 5.26 5.29 -3.74
CA ALA A 159 5.33 6.64 -3.18
C ALA A 159 6.28 7.55 -3.98
N GLY A 160 7.46 7.03 -4.34
CA GLY A 160 8.41 7.73 -5.22
C GLY A 160 7.85 8.02 -6.61
N MET A 161 7.16 7.05 -7.22
CA MET A 161 6.46 7.21 -8.50
C MET A 161 5.37 8.28 -8.41
N TYR A 162 4.59 8.27 -7.34
CA TYR A 162 3.55 9.28 -7.12
C TYR A 162 4.14 10.69 -7.05
N GLY A 163 5.25 10.87 -6.32
CA GLY A 163 6.01 12.12 -6.30
C GLY A 163 6.46 12.54 -7.69
N GLN A 164 7.15 11.64 -8.42
CA GLN A 164 7.60 11.89 -9.78
C GLN A 164 6.45 12.28 -10.73
N LEU A 165 5.30 11.61 -10.66
CA LEU A 165 4.15 11.89 -11.54
C LEU A 165 3.43 13.20 -11.21
N THR A 166 3.50 13.66 -9.96
CA THR A 166 2.78 14.87 -9.50
C THR A 166 3.66 16.11 -9.52
N THR A 167 4.91 16.00 -9.12
CA THR A 167 5.84 17.13 -8.98
C THR A 167 6.95 17.14 -10.03
N GLY A 168 7.18 16.00 -10.71
CA GLY A 168 8.30 15.84 -11.64
C GLY A 168 9.67 15.69 -10.96
N LYS A 169 9.72 15.73 -9.62
CA LYS A 169 10.96 15.71 -8.86
C LYS A 169 11.45 14.28 -8.60
N PRO A 170 12.77 14.04 -8.59
CA PRO A 170 13.32 12.75 -8.19
C PRO A 170 13.14 12.50 -6.70
N VAL A 171 13.20 11.22 -6.30
CA VAL A 171 13.37 10.84 -4.90
C VAL A 171 14.84 11.03 -4.54
N GLN A 172 15.09 11.70 -3.43
CA GLN A 172 16.42 11.94 -2.89
C GLN A 172 16.69 10.94 -1.76
N ILE A 173 17.81 10.24 -1.83
CA ILE A 173 18.19 9.23 -0.84
C ILE A 173 19.60 9.50 -0.35
N ILE A 174 19.75 9.55 0.98
CA ILE A 174 21.05 9.49 1.65
C ILE A 174 21.11 8.17 2.40
N SER A 175 22.19 7.40 2.26
CA SER A 175 22.35 6.18 3.06
C SER A 175 23.80 5.94 3.43
N ARG A 176 24.02 5.47 4.67
CA ARG A 176 25.31 5.08 5.22
C ARG A 176 25.19 3.77 5.98
N THR A 177 26.06 2.81 5.67
CA THR A 177 26.03 1.47 6.28
C THR A 177 26.80 1.38 7.60
N SER A 178 27.80 2.23 7.81
CA SER A 178 28.57 2.31 9.05
C SER A 178 29.33 3.63 9.16
N ALA A 179 29.78 3.98 10.37
CA ALA A 179 30.46 5.25 10.62
C ALA A 179 31.76 5.40 9.80
N ARG A 180 32.39 4.28 9.44
CA ARG A 180 33.62 4.22 8.63
C ARG A 180 33.37 4.24 7.12
N ALA A 181 32.14 3.98 6.69
CA ALA A 181 31.77 4.02 5.29
C ALA A 181 31.32 5.44 4.88
N PRO A 182 31.57 5.85 3.63
CA PRO A 182 31.05 7.12 3.13
C PRO A 182 29.52 7.09 3.05
N ALA A 183 28.87 8.22 3.31
CA ALA A 183 27.44 8.37 3.02
C ALA A 183 27.24 8.61 1.52
N HIS A 184 26.26 7.94 0.94
CA HIS A 184 25.94 8.04 -0.47
C HIS A 184 24.64 8.81 -0.68
N TYR A 185 24.69 9.84 -1.53
CA TYR A 185 23.54 10.59 -2.00
C TYR A 185 23.15 10.13 -3.40
N PHE A 186 21.85 9.93 -3.62
CA PHE A 186 21.27 9.56 -4.90
C PHE A 186 20.02 10.39 -5.19
N GLU A 187 19.85 10.77 -6.45
CA GLU A 187 18.57 11.20 -7.01
C GLU A 187 18.10 10.17 -8.02
N VAL A 188 16.91 9.59 -7.80
CA VAL A 188 16.39 8.51 -8.63
C VAL A 188 14.96 8.76 -9.09
N GLN A 189 14.67 8.28 -10.29
CA GLN A 189 13.35 8.26 -10.91
C GLN A 189 13.07 6.89 -11.52
N ILE A 190 11.80 6.58 -11.75
CA ILE A 190 11.37 5.34 -12.41
C ILE A 190 11.17 5.63 -13.90
N ASP A 191 11.82 4.85 -14.76
CA ASP A 191 11.39 4.73 -16.15
C ASP A 191 10.11 3.87 -16.17
N THR A 192 8.96 4.54 -16.31
CA THR A 192 7.65 3.86 -16.29
C THR A 192 7.42 2.96 -17.49
N LYS A 193 8.16 3.10 -18.60
CA LYS A 193 8.04 2.19 -19.75
C LYS A 193 8.81 0.89 -19.55
N LYS A 194 9.98 0.96 -18.92
CA LYS A 194 10.86 -0.21 -18.71
C LYS A 194 10.78 -0.82 -17.32
N ASN A 195 10.19 -0.11 -16.35
CA ASN A 195 10.29 -0.44 -14.92
C ASN A 195 11.75 -0.62 -14.47
N GLU A 196 12.60 0.33 -14.83
CA GLU A 196 14.01 0.36 -14.42
C GLU A 196 14.35 1.71 -13.77
N PRO A 197 15.32 1.75 -12.85
CA PRO A 197 15.72 2.96 -12.17
C PRO A 197 16.56 3.86 -13.08
N LEU A 198 16.17 5.12 -13.18
CA LEU A 198 16.95 6.20 -13.78
C LEU A 198 17.67 6.97 -12.66
N ILE A 199 19.00 6.99 -12.71
CA ILE A 199 19.84 7.71 -11.73
C ILE A 199 20.17 9.08 -12.34
N LEU A 200 19.71 10.15 -11.70
CA LEU A 200 19.98 11.53 -12.14
C LEU A 200 21.25 12.09 -11.53
N GLU A 201 21.44 11.86 -10.23
CA GLU A 201 22.63 12.30 -9.50
C GLU A 201 23.10 11.19 -8.56
N LYS A 202 24.43 11.13 -8.39
CA LYS A 202 25.08 10.22 -7.47
C LYS A 202 26.39 10.81 -6.96
N LYS A 203 26.49 11.05 -5.66
CA LYS A 203 27.69 11.58 -5.02
C LYS A 203 27.91 11.01 -3.62
N GLN A 204 29.09 11.27 -3.06
CA GLN A 204 29.38 11.00 -1.66
C GLN A 204 29.27 12.32 -0.90
N ILE A 205 28.64 12.30 0.27
CA ILE A 205 28.46 13.49 1.10
C ILE A 205 28.93 13.21 2.52
N ALA A 206 29.29 14.27 3.25
CA ALA A 206 29.39 14.20 4.69
C ALA A 206 27.97 14.09 5.27
N TRP A 207 27.79 13.22 6.27
CA TRP A 207 26.52 13.04 6.94
C TRP A 207 26.76 12.75 8.41
N GLU A 208 26.02 13.43 9.28
CA GLU A 208 26.25 13.40 10.73
C GLU A 208 25.94 12.03 11.35
N PHE A 209 24.90 11.33 10.83
CA PHE A 209 24.39 10.08 11.42
C PHE A 209 25.26 8.86 11.09
N PRO A 210 25.81 8.14 12.09
CA PRO A 210 26.81 7.07 11.90
C PRO A 210 26.35 5.95 10.96
N ARG A 211 25.05 5.74 10.84
CA ARG A 211 24.40 4.72 10.03
C ARG A 211 22.94 5.10 9.83
N GLY A 212 22.34 4.59 8.77
CA GLY A 212 20.91 4.77 8.51
C GLY A 212 20.62 5.18 7.07
N THR A 213 19.34 5.47 6.83
CA THR A 213 18.86 5.96 5.55
C THR A 213 17.96 7.18 5.76
N GLN A 214 18.09 8.17 4.91
CA GLN A 214 17.15 9.28 4.76
C GLN A 214 16.54 9.21 3.37
N VAL A 215 15.22 9.29 3.31
CA VAL A 215 14.44 9.32 2.07
C VAL A 215 13.65 10.62 2.06
N THR A 216 13.84 11.40 1.00
CA THR A 216 13.14 12.67 0.78
C THR A 216 12.40 12.62 -0.55
N MET A 217 11.11 12.94 -0.53
CA MET A 217 10.28 13.01 -1.73
C MET A 217 9.30 14.18 -1.67
N GLU A 218 9.06 14.82 -2.82
CA GLU A 218 8.06 15.87 -2.97
C GLU A 218 6.82 15.31 -3.67
N VAL A 219 5.67 15.47 -3.04
CA VAL A 219 4.39 14.91 -3.50
C VAL A 219 3.31 15.98 -3.50
N GLU A 220 2.36 15.86 -4.43
CA GLU A 220 1.10 16.60 -4.28
C GLU A 220 0.23 15.97 -3.20
N GLY A 221 -0.39 16.77 -2.36
CA GLY A 221 -1.14 16.26 -1.21
C GLY A 221 -1.97 17.33 -0.55
N ARG A 222 -2.82 16.91 0.40
CA ARG A 222 -3.56 17.82 1.26
C ARG A 222 -3.34 17.43 2.72
N TYR A 223 -2.79 18.36 3.50
CA TYR A 223 -2.63 18.19 4.93
C TYR A 223 -3.90 18.63 5.67
N GLN A 224 -4.41 17.75 6.54
CA GLN A 224 -5.56 18.02 7.39
C GLN A 224 -5.46 17.18 8.66
N LYS A 225 -5.69 17.81 9.81
CA LYS A 225 -5.72 17.16 11.12
C LYS A 225 -6.99 16.32 11.34
N GLY A 226 -6.96 15.46 12.35
CA GLY A 226 -8.08 14.63 12.77
C GLY A 226 -8.10 13.27 12.09
N ARG A 227 -9.28 12.67 11.92
CA ARG A 227 -9.40 11.26 11.52
C ARG A 227 -8.86 10.99 10.12
N ALA A 228 -8.01 9.97 9.94
CA ALA A 228 -7.24 9.66 8.74
C ALA A 228 -6.23 10.77 8.34
N SER A 229 -5.57 11.37 9.33
CA SER A 229 -4.47 12.33 9.13
C SER A 229 -3.10 11.66 9.28
N VAL A 230 -2.05 12.39 8.86
CA VAL A 230 -0.67 11.98 9.14
C VAL A 230 -0.40 11.98 10.65
N ASP A 231 -0.93 12.96 11.39
CA ASP A 231 -0.79 13.06 12.84
C ASP A 231 -1.35 11.83 13.56
N GLU A 232 -2.59 11.44 13.25
CA GLU A 232 -3.23 10.26 13.86
C GLU A 232 -2.46 8.98 13.52
N TYR A 233 -1.96 8.85 12.29
CA TYR A 233 -1.13 7.72 11.91
C TYR A 233 0.16 7.64 12.74
N VAL A 234 0.84 8.77 12.96
CA VAL A 234 2.02 8.82 13.81
C VAL A 234 1.68 8.41 15.24
N GLU A 235 0.59 8.93 15.81
CA GLU A 235 0.13 8.56 17.16
C GLU A 235 -0.17 7.05 17.26
N GLN A 236 -0.93 6.49 16.29
CA GLN A 236 -1.22 5.06 16.22
C GLN A 236 0.05 4.21 16.06
N THR A 237 1.03 4.70 15.30
CA THR A 237 2.31 4.02 15.11
C THR A 237 3.07 3.92 16.42
N ILE A 238 3.07 4.95 17.26
CA ILE A 238 3.74 4.92 18.56
C ILE A 238 3.04 3.99 19.55
N ILE A 239 1.71 3.95 19.54
CA ILE A 239 0.94 3.01 20.37
C ILE A 239 1.26 1.56 19.97
N ALA A 240 1.29 1.27 18.67
CA ALA A 240 1.53 -0.07 18.15
C ALA A 240 3.00 -0.51 18.23
N ASN A 241 3.94 0.44 18.32
CA ASN A 241 5.38 0.19 18.31
C ASN A 241 6.07 0.95 19.45
N PRO A 242 5.86 0.54 20.72
CA PRO A 242 6.33 1.27 21.89
C PRO A 242 7.87 1.29 22.02
N HIS A 243 8.57 0.46 21.25
CA HIS A 243 10.03 0.42 21.14
C HIS A 243 10.64 1.49 20.23
N VAL A 244 9.78 2.20 19.49
CA VAL A 244 10.21 3.24 18.55
C VAL A 244 10.37 4.56 19.27
N LYS A 245 11.51 5.23 19.04
CA LYS A 245 11.63 6.67 19.28
C LYS A 245 11.32 7.38 17.96
N LEU A 246 10.34 8.29 17.97
CA LEU A 246 9.94 9.02 16.77
C LEU A 246 9.92 10.53 17.02
N THR A 247 10.56 11.29 16.15
CA THR A 247 10.46 12.75 16.13
C THR A 247 9.67 13.18 14.91
N TYR A 248 8.55 13.87 15.11
CA TYR A 248 7.67 14.35 14.04
C TYR A 248 7.71 15.87 13.96
N ALA A 249 8.31 16.42 12.90
CA ALA A 249 8.19 17.83 12.56
C ALA A 249 6.98 18.02 11.64
N THR A 250 5.96 18.70 12.15
CA THR A 250 4.71 18.98 11.44
C THR A 250 4.92 20.10 10.42
N PRO A 251 4.07 20.18 9.37
CA PRO A 251 4.16 21.27 8.41
C PRO A 251 3.83 22.64 8.99
N GLU A 252 3.25 22.70 10.19
CA GLU A 252 2.96 23.93 10.93
C GLU A 252 4.17 24.43 11.74
N GLY A 253 5.29 23.71 11.72
CA GLY A 253 6.53 24.10 12.42
C GLY A 253 6.62 23.57 13.86
N GLU A 254 5.62 22.84 14.34
CA GLU A 254 5.67 22.15 15.63
C GLU A 254 6.55 20.88 15.50
N THR A 255 7.41 20.62 16.47
CA THR A 255 8.15 19.35 16.56
C THR A 255 7.68 18.58 17.77
N LYS A 256 7.15 17.37 17.54
CA LYS A 256 6.71 16.43 18.59
C LYS A 256 7.74 15.32 18.73
N GLU A 257 8.21 15.08 19.94
CA GLU A 257 9.10 13.96 20.24
C GLU A 257 8.36 12.89 21.04
N TYR A 258 8.29 11.69 20.47
CA TYR A 258 7.75 10.50 21.09
C TYR A 258 8.93 9.62 21.53
N ARG A 259 9.14 9.53 22.84
CA ARG A 259 10.15 8.67 23.43
C ARG A 259 9.65 7.22 23.46
N ARG A 260 10.55 6.26 23.27
CA ARG A 260 10.25 4.85 23.47
C ARG A 260 9.86 4.59 24.93
N THR A 261 8.96 3.65 25.13
CA THR A 261 8.54 3.17 26.47
C THR A 261 8.88 1.71 26.69
N TYR A 262 9.35 1.03 25.63
CA TYR A 262 9.75 -0.36 25.66
C TYR A 262 11.15 -0.49 25.04
N ASP A 263 12.12 -1.05 25.74
CA ASP A 263 13.52 -1.13 25.26
C ASP A 263 13.87 -2.50 24.64
N GLU A 264 12.87 -3.34 24.41
CA GLU A 264 13.04 -4.65 23.77
C GLU A 264 12.41 -4.65 22.38
N LEU A 265 13.08 -5.29 21.43
CA LEU A 265 12.53 -5.50 20.09
C LEU A 265 11.51 -6.64 20.10
N PRO A 266 10.47 -6.56 19.24
CA PRO A 266 9.59 -7.69 19.02
C PRO A 266 10.38 -8.89 18.44
N PRO A 267 9.92 -10.13 18.68
CA PRO A 267 10.61 -11.33 18.24
C PRO A 267 10.69 -11.38 16.71
N SER A 268 11.91 -11.52 16.16
CA SER A 268 12.08 -11.52 14.71
C SER A 268 11.36 -12.71 14.06
N PRO A 269 10.44 -12.45 13.11
CA PRO A 269 9.68 -13.51 12.48
C PRO A 269 10.58 -14.35 11.57
N ARG A 270 10.43 -15.67 11.66
CA ARG A 270 11.18 -16.63 10.85
C ARG A 270 10.44 -16.93 9.55
N GLU A 271 11.21 -17.10 8.48
CA GLU A 271 10.66 -17.54 7.21
C GLU A 271 10.17 -18.99 7.32
N ILE A 272 8.98 -19.24 6.79
CA ILE A 272 8.38 -20.57 6.72
C ILE A 272 8.07 -20.95 5.28
N LYS A 273 7.96 -22.26 5.03
CA LYS A 273 7.47 -22.78 3.76
C LYS A 273 5.95 -22.67 3.69
N PRO A 274 5.36 -22.57 2.48
CA PRO A 274 3.92 -22.56 2.32
C PRO A 274 3.29 -23.79 2.96
N HIS A 275 2.14 -23.60 3.59
CA HIS A 275 1.35 -24.71 4.12
C HIS A 275 0.45 -25.27 3.01
N PRO A 276 0.27 -26.60 2.89
CA PRO A 276 -0.53 -27.19 1.81
C PRO A 276 -1.99 -26.71 1.77
N TYR A 277 -2.61 -26.42 2.91
CA TYR A 277 -3.98 -25.84 2.94
C TYR A 277 -4.07 -24.38 2.49
N GLY A 278 -2.93 -23.69 2.31
CA GLY A 278 -2.91 -22.28 1.92
C GLY A 278 -2.58 -22.01 0.47
N ILE A 279 -2.34 -23.06 -0.31
CA ILE A 279 -2.11 -22.94 -1.74
C ILE A 279 -3.40 -23.22 -2.53
N GLU A 280 -3.53 -22.53 -3.66
CA GLU A 280 -4.55 -22.81 -4.66
C GLU A 280 -3.98 -23.71 -5.76
N LEU A 281 -4.86 -24.32 -6.57
CA LEU A 281 -4.46 -25.22 -7.64
C LEU A 281 -3.44 -24.59 -8.62
N GLY A 282 -3.66 -23.34 -9.01
CA GLY A 282 -2.73 -22.63 -9.91
C GLY A 282 -1.33 -22.45 -9.31
N MET A 283 -1.26 -22.18 -8.00
CA MET A 283 0.01 -22.08 -7.28
C MET A 283 0.69 -23.45 -7.15
N LEU A 284 -0.08 -24.52 -6.88
CA LEU A 284 0.43 -25.89 -6.87
C LEU A 284 1.06 -26.26 -8.21
N LEU A 285 0.39 -25.95 -9.33
CA LEU A 285 0.90 -26.20 -10.68
C LEU A 285 2.22 -25.46 -10.94
N LYS A 286 2.28 -24.19 -10.55
CA LYS A 286 3.52 -23.41 -10.64
C LYS A 286 4.64 -24.03 -9.80
N MET A 287 4.35 -24.43 -8.57
CA MET A 287 5.33 -25.08 -7.69
C MET A 287 5.82 -26.43 -8.24
N LEU A 288 4.93 -27.23 -8.83
CA LEU A 288 5.29 -28.50 -9.50
C LEU A 288 6.24 -28.28 -10.68
N HIS A 289 6.11 -27.16 -11.38
CA HIS A 289 6.99 -26.79 -12.49
C HIS A 289 8.35 -26.28 -12.00
N ASP A 290 8.33 -25.39 -11.01
CA ASP A 290 9.51 -24.65 -10.53
C ASP A 290 10.37 -25.45 -9.53
N THR A 291 9.85 -26.53 -8.95
CA THR A 291 10.59 -27.35 -7.98
C THR A 291 11.86 -27.98 -8.58
N THR A 292 12.88 -28.12 -7.72
CA THR A 292 14.11 -28.86 -8.03
C THR A 292 14.00 -30.35 -7.70
N SER A 293 12.91 -30.78 -7.05
CA SER A 293 12.70 -32.17 -6.65
C SER A 293 12.45 -33.08 -7.86
N HIS A 294 13.10 -34.25 -7.89
CA HIS A 294 12.94 -35.25 -8.95
C HIS A 294 11.80 -36.25 -8.71
N SER A 295 11.10 -36.17 -7.57
CA SER A 295 10.00 -37.05 -7.21
C SER A 295 8.88 -36.27 -6.54
N LEU A 296 7.64 -36.72 -6.74
CA LEU A 296 6.45 -36.08 -6.17
C LEU A 296 6.46 -36.11 -4.64
N ALA A 297 6.88 -37.23 -4.04
CA ALA A 297 7.01 -37.31 -2.58
C ALA A 297 8.11 -36.38 -2.04
N GLY A 298 9.23 -36.26 -2.77
CA GLY A 298 10.30 -35.32 -2.45
C GLY A 298 9.84 -33.87 -2.52
N PHE A 299 9.07 -33.51 -3.56
CA PHE A 299 8.44 -32.20 -3.70
C PHE A 299 7.52 -31.89 -2.51
N LEU A 300 6.60 -32.80 -2.18
CA LEU A 300 5.62 -32.58 -1.11
C LEU A 300 6.30 -32.39 0.26
N ALA A 301 7.32 -33.19 0.58
CA ALA A 301 8.05 -33.07 1.85
C ALA A 301 9.08 -31.92 1.85
N GLY A 302 9.60 -31.57 0.68
CA GLY A 302 10.65 -30.58 0.50
C GLY A 302 10.12 -29.15 0.45
N ASP A 303 9.02 -28.90 -0.25
CA ASP A 303 8.59 -27.55 -0.60
C ASP A 303 7.44 -27.02 0.28
N PHE A 304 6.78 -27.90 1.04
CA PHE A 304 5.73 -27.54 1.97
C PHE A 304 6.17 -27.62 3.44
N SER A 305 5.56 -26.79 4.28
CA SER A 305 5.68 -26.94 5.73
C SER A 305 4.80 -28.09 6.23
N ARG A 306 5.26 -28.77 7.28
CA ARG A 306 4.50 -29.82 8.01
C ARG A 306 4.13 -31.06 7.21
N VAL A 307 4.77 -31.30 6.06
CA VAL A 307 4.64 -32.55 5.31
C VAL A 307 5.88 -33.42 5.54
N SER A 308 5.69 -34.57 6.17
CA SER A 308 6.77 -35.56 6.34
C SER A 308 6.87 -36.47 5.10
N PRO A 309 8.00 -37.16 4.87
CA PRO A 309 8.11 -38.13 3.78
C PRO A 309 7.03 -39.22 3.81
N HIS A 310 6.62 -39.64 5.02
CA HIS A 310 5.54 -40.61 5.19
C HIS A 310 4.19 -40.01 4.75
N LEU A 311 3.86 -38.81 5.20
CA LEU A 311 2.62 -38.12 4.82
C LEU A 311 2.58 -37.81 3.31
N ALA A 312 3.73 -37.46 2.72
CA ALA A 312 3.84 -37.26 1.29
C ALA A 312 3.49 -38.54 0.50
N ALA A 313 3.95 -39.70 0.96
CA ALA A 313 3.60 -40.98 0.33
C ALA A 313 2.10 -41.29 0.45
N GLU A 314 1.48 -41.00 1.60
CA GLU A 314 0.04 -41.15 1.80
C GLU A 314 -0.77 -40.22 0.89
N ILE A 315 -0.35 -38.96 0.72
CA ILE A 315 -0.97 -38.00 -0.21
C ILE A 315 -0.85 -38.51 -1.65
N CYS A 316 0.32 -39.01 -2.06
CA CYS A 316 0.50 -39.61 -3.39
C CYS A 316 -0.44 -40.80 -3.62
N LYS A 317 -0.57 -41.68 -2.61
CA LYS A 317 -1.46 -42.84 -2.66
C LYS A 317 -2.93 -42.43 -2.77
N ALA A 318 -3.37 -41.44 -2.00
CA ALA A 318 -4.73 -40.89 -2.06
C ALA A 318 -5.02 -40.19 -3.40
N ALA A 319 -3.99 -39.61 -4.04
CA ALA A 319 -4.08 -39.01 -5.37
C ALA A 319 -4.01 -40.02 -6.52
N HIS A 320 -3.79 -41.32 -6.24
CA HIS A 320 -3.47 -42.35 -7.23
C HIS A 320 -2.25 -42.04 -8.09
N LEU A 321 -1.22 -41.42 -7.51
CA LEU A 321 0.04 -41.07 -8.16
C LEU A 321 1.19 -41.85 -7.54
N ALA A 322 2.14 -42.30 -8.37
CA ALA A 322 3.34 -42.94 -7.86
C ALA A 322 4.22 -41.90 -7.13
N PRO A 323 4.77 -42.20 -5.93
CA PRO A 323 5.65 -41.28 -5.20
C PRO A 323 6.89 -40.83 -6.00
N ARG A 324 7.32 -41.66 -6.97
CA ARG A 324 8.45 -41.41 -7.87
C ARG A 324 8.09 -40.66 -9.14
N THR A 325 6.82 -40.35 -9.38
CA THR A 325 6.39 -39.54 -10.52
C THR A 325 7.13 -38.20 -10.48
N ARG A 326 7.59 -37.71 -11.63
CA ARG A 326 8.25 -36.41 -11.70
C ARG A 326 7.20 -35.31 -11.50
N PRO A 327 7.46 -34.29 -10.65
CA PRO A 327 6.50 -33.21 -10.40
C PRO A 327 6.00 -32.52 -11.68
N ARG A 328 6.89 -32.29 -12.65
CA ARG A 328 6.57 -31.64 -13.94
C ARG A 328 5.62 -32.45 -14.83
N ASP A 329 5.51 -33.74 -14.60
CA ASP A 329 4.62 -34.63 -15.37
C ASP A 329 3.20 -34.68 -14.75
N VAL A 330 2.94 -33.97 -13.64
CA VAL A 330 1.63 -33.92 -12.99
C VAL A 330 0.82 -32.72 -13.51
N HIS A 331 -0.13 -32.99 -14.41
CA HIS A 331 -0.92 -31.97 -15.10
C HIS A 331 -2.38 -32.42 -15.30
N GLY A 332 -3.27 -31.46 -15.60
CA GLY A 332 -4.69 -31.73 -15.84
C GLY A 332 -5.38 -32.44 -14.67
N GLN A 333 -6.04 -33.56 -14.95
CA GLN A 333 -6.77 -34.30 -13.92
C GLN A 333 -5.87 -34.81 -12.79
N ALA A 334 -4.62 -35.18 -13.09
CA ALA A 334 -3.67 -35.66 -12.09
C ALA A 334 -3.37 -34.58 -11.03
N SER A 335 -3.21 -33.32 -11.46
CA SER A 335 -2.98 -32.20 -10.55
C SER A 335 -4.21 -31.86 -9.69
N GLU A 336 -5.41 -31.98 -10.25
CA GLU A 336 -6.64 -31.78 -9.48
C GLU A 336 -6.84 -32.86 -8.42
N ASN A 337 -6.54 -34.11 -8.77
CA ASN A 337 -6.62 -35.24 -7.86
C ASN A 337 -5.61 -35.08 -6.72
N LEU A 338 -4.38 -34.67 -7.04
CA LEU A 338 -3.37 -34.33 -6.04
C LEU A 338 -3.83 -33.19 -5.13
N TYR A 339 -4.40 -32.13 -5.68
CA TYR A 339 -4.91 -31.01 -4.90
C TYR A 339 -6.04 -31.43 -3.94
N LYS A 340 -7.00 -32.22 -4.43
CA LYS A 340 -8.08 -32.78 -3.60
C LYS A 340 -7.54 -33.73 -2.52
N ALA A 341 -6.52 -34.52 -2.83
CA ALA A 341 -5.86 -35.40 -1.85
C ALA A 341 -5.16 -34.59 -0.75
N ILE A 342 -4.49 -33.49 -1.09
CA ILE A 342 -3.87 -32.58 -0.11
C ILE A 342 -4.94 -31.98 0.83
N GLN A 343 -6.05 -31.50 0.28
CA GLN A 343 -7.11 -30.85 1.07
C GLN A 343 -7.86 -31.82 1.99
N SER A 344 -7.98 -33.10 1.58
CA SER A 344 -8.65 -34.14 2.37
C SER A 344 -7.74 -34.81 3.41
N THR A 345 -6.42 -34.76 3.22
CA THR A 345 -5.45 -35.32 4.16
C THR A 345 -5.34 -34.43 5.39
N LYS A 346 -5.30 -35.01 6.59
CA LYS A 346 -5.09 -34.26 7.85
C LYS A 346 -3.61 -33.90 8.02
N ILE A 347 -3.31 -32.61 7.98
CA ILE A 347 -1.95 -32.07 8.09
C ILE A 347 -1.84 -31.22 9.37
N MET A 348 -0.70 -31.30 10.05
CA MET A 348 -0.43 -30.50 11.25
C MET A 348 -0.43 -29.01 10.93
N ALA A 349 -0.94 -28.19 11.85
CA ALA A 349 -0.95 -26.74 11.69
C ALA A 349 0.46 -26.17 11.39
N PRO A 350 0.55 -25.14 10.53
CA PRO A 350 1.79 -24.44 10.24
C PRO A 350 2.46 -23.90 11.51
N PRO A 351 3.80 -23.77 11.49
CA PRO A 351 4.52 -23.18 12.62
C PRO A 351 4.16 -21.70 12.78
N THR A 352 4.10 -21.24 14.03
CA THR A 352 3.66 -19.89 14.41
C THR A 352 4.81 -18.90 14.61
N ASN A 353 6.05 -19.38 14.51
CA ASN A 353 7.28 -18.59 14.62
C ASN A 353 7.53 -17.63 13.44
N CYS A 354 6.63 -17.64 12.45
CA CYS A 354 6.58 -16.64 11.38
C CYS A 354 5.82 -15.37 11.76
N LEU A 355 5.19 -15.35 12.93
CA LEU A 355 4.48 -14.20 13.48
C LEU A 355 5.36 -13.45 14.48
N SER A 356 5.13 -12.14 14.55
CA SER A 356 5.80 -11.23 15.48
C SER A 356 4.72 -10.39 16.20
N PRO A 357 4.04 -10.96 17.22
CA PRO A 357 3.07 -10.21 18.02
C PRO A 357 3.75 -9.05 18.76
N ILE A 358 2.98 -8.00 19.06
CA ILE A 358 3.42 -6.85 19.85
C ILE A 358 3.64 -7.30 21.30
N GLY A 359 2.71 -8.11 21.82
CA GLY A 359 2.70 -8.61 23.20
C GLY A 359 1.96 -7.70 24.17
N GLU A 360 1.31 -8.32 25.17
CA GLU A 360 0.42 -7.63 26.11
C GLU A 360 1.10 -6.48 26.86
N ARG A 361 2.34 -6.70 27.34
CA ARG A 361 3.12 -5.69 28.09
C ARG A 361 3.44 -4.46 27.23
N ALA A 362 3.84 -4.70 25.98
CA ALA A 362 4.15 -3.64 25.03
C ALA A 362 2.89 -2.85 24.64
N ILE A 363 1.77 -3.53 24.38
CA ILE A 363 0.48 -2.89 24.12
C ILE A 363 0.07 -1.97 25.28
N LEU A 364 0.15 -2.47 26.51
CA LEU A 364 -0.16 -1.67 27.71
C LEU A 364 0.76 -0.43 27.78
N SER A 365 2.06 -0.61 27.59
CA SER A 365 3.04 0.50 27.60
C SER A 365 2.70 1.59 26.58
N GLY A 366 2.34 1.21 25.36
CA GLY A 366 1.94 2.15 24.31
C GLY A 366 0.65 2.89 24.65
N LEU A 367 -0.35 2.17 25.19
CA LEU A 367 -1.62 2.78 25.61
C LEU A 367 -1.45 3.77 26.76
N TYR A 368 -0.67 3.41 27.79
CA TYR A 368 -0.42 4.27 28.96
C TYR A 368 0.21 5.61 28.59
N GLN A 369 1.10 5.62 27.58
CA GLN A 369 1.81 6.83 27.20
C GLN A 369 0.95 7.80 26.39
N GLN A 370 0.16 7.28 25.45
CA GLN A 370 -0.53 8.13 24.45
C GLN A 370 -1.98 8.43 24.83
N ILE A 371 -2.65 7.52 25.54
CA ILE A 371 -4.08 7.65 25.86
C ILE A 371 -4.23 7.83 27.36
N LYS A 372 -4.88 8.93 27.78
CA LYS A 372 -5.30 9.11 29.17
C LYS A 372 -6.54 8.27 29.44
N GLY A 373 -6.44 7.37 30.40
CA GLY A 373 -7.50 6.49 30.85
C GLY A 373 -7.30 6.14 32.34
N ASP A 374 -8.37 5.68 32.96
CA ASP A 374 -8.39 5.26 34.37
C ASP A 374 -8.12 3.75 34.50
N PHE A 375 -8.34 3.00 33.41
CA PHE A 375 -8.18 1.55 33.34
C PHE A 375 -7.58 1.14 31.99
N TYR A 376 -6.66 0.17 32.03
CA TYR A 376 -5.99 -0.39 30.86
C TYR A 376 -5.90 -1.91 30.98
N THR A 377 -6.17 -2.62 29.89
CA THR A 377 -5.97 -4.07 29.81
C THR A 377 -5.54 -4.45 28.40
N ALA A 378 -4.75 -5.52 28.27
CA ALA A 378 -4.39 -6.10 26.99
C ALA A 378 -4.45 -7.63 27.08
N VAL A 379 -4.75 -8.28 25.96
CA VAL A 379 -4.78 -9.74 25.84
C VAL A 379 -4.26 -10.17 24.47
N SER A 380 -3.45 -11.22 24.46
CA SER A 380 -2.94 -11.86 23.24
C SER A 380 -3.52 -13.27 23.13
N ARG A 381 -4.29 -13.54 22.07
CA ARG A 381 -4.87 -14.87 21.83
C ARG A 381 -3.79 -15.86 21.36
N PRO A 382 -3.95 -17.17 21.59
CA PRO A 382 -3.10 -18.16 20.97
C PRO A 382 -3.21 -18.07 19.43
N PRO A 383 -2.12 -18.35 18.69
CA PRO A 383 -2.16 -18.33 17.23
C PRO A 383 -3.20 -19.28 16.66
N ALA A 384 -3.89 -18.81 15.62
CA ALA A 384 -4.82 -19.59 14.82
C ALA A 384 -4.34 -19.65 13.36
N VAL A 385 -4.98 -20.49 12.55
CA VAL A 385 -4.59 -20.70 11.16
C VAL A 385 -5.82 -20.56 10.28
N TYR A 386 -5.71 -19.72 9.25
CA TYR A 386 -6.76 -19.54 8.25
C TYR A 386 -6.17 -19.74 6.86
N ARG A 387 -6.73 -20.69 6.09
CA ARG A 387 -6.23 -21.06 4.74
C ARG A 387 -4.70 -21.23 4.73
N GLY A 388 -4.17 -22.03 5.65
CA GLY A 388 -2.73 -22.29 5.77
C GLY A 388 -1.86 -21.11 6.25
N ASN A 389 -2.43 -19.94 6.54
CA ASN A 389 -1.71 -18.78 7.05
C ASN A 389 -1.91 -18.66 8.57
N PRO A 390 -0.84 -18.76 9.38
CA PRO A 390 -0.91 -18.42 10.79
C PRO A 390 -1.31 -16.95 10.99
N PHE A 391 -2.09 -16.66 12.03
CA PHE A 391 -2.37 -15.31 12.51
C PHE A 391 -2.57 -15.32 14.02
N VAL A 392 -2.35 -14.16 14.66
CA VAL A 392 -2.61 -13.91 16.08
C VAL A 392 -3.47 -12.66 16.16
N ILE A 393 -4.39 -12.63 17.14
CA ILE A 393 -5.19 -11.45 17.45
C ILE A 393 -4.80 -10.98 18.84
N GLU A 394 -4.44 -9.71 18.93
CA GLU A 394 -4.16 -9.02 20.18
C GLU A 394 -5.14 -7.86 20.32
N ALA A 395 -5.63 -7.64 21.54
CA ALA A 395 -6.56 -6.56 21.84
C ALA A 395 -6.06 -5.78 23.05
N GLY A 396 -6.04 -4.45 22.91
CA GLY A 396 -5.79 -3.51 24.00
C GLY A 396 -7.02 -2.64 24.21
N LEU A 397 -7.34 -2.35 25.47
CA LEU A 397 -8.46 -1.50 25.86
C LEU A 397 -7.97 -0.49 26.89
N ALA A 398 -8.31 0.78 26.66
CA ALA A 398 -8.18 1.87 27.62
C ALA A 398 -9.58 2.45 27.87
N TYR A 399 -9.94 2.63 29.14
CA TYR A 399 -11.23 3.14 29.58
C TYR A 399 -11.05 4.21 30.65
N GLY A 400 -11.89 5.24 30.65
CA GLY A 400 -11.85 6.35 31.61
C GLY A 400 -12.06 7.71 30.94
N ARG A 401 -11.89 8.79 31.69
CA ARG A 401 -11.99 10.14 31.10
C ARG A 401 -10.78 10.38 30.19
N GLY A 402 -11.02 10.29 28.88
CA GLY A 402 -10.10 10.81 27.86
C GLY A 402 -9.81 12.31 28.07
N PRO A 403 -8.85 12.90 27.34
CA PRO A 403 -8.70 14.35 27.35
C PRO A 403 -10.07 14.96 27.06
N VAL A 404 -10.50 15.91 27.90
CA VAL A 404 -11.71 16.71 27.67
C VAL A 404 -11.47 17.51 26.38
N GLN A 405 -11.67 16.87 25.23
CA GLN A 405 -12.01 17.59 24.03
C GLN A 405 -13.38 18.15 24.33
N ALA A 406 -13.43 19.49 24.41
CA ALA A 406 -14.63 20.28 24.36
C ALA A 406 -15.57 19.70 23.29
N GLN A 407 -16.44 18.78 23.71
CA GLN A 407 -17.82 18.84 23.29
C GLN A 407 -18.22 20.23 23.74
N ALA A 408 -18.21 21.16 22.79
CA ALA A 408 -18.88 22.42 22.94
C ALA A 408 -20.16 22.10 23.69
N ASP A 409 -20.31 22.70 24.86
CA ASP A 409 -21.56 22.75 25.56
C ASP A 409 -22.63 23.00 24.50
N GLN A 410 -23.35 21.95 24.13
CA GLN A 410 -24.77 22.09 23.88
C GLN A 410 -25.36 22.41 25.25
N GLN A 411 -25.02 23.60 25.78
CA GLN A 411 -26.01 24.45 26.37
C GLN A 411 -27.12 24.43 25.33
N LYS A 412 -28.12 23.59 25.61
CA LYS A 412 -29.46 23.77 25.09
C LYS A 412 -29.68 25.28 25.20
N LYS A 413 -29.58 26.00 24.09
CA LYS A 413 -30.23 27.30 23.99
C LYS A 413 -31.67 26.94 24.29
N ALA A 414 -32.10 27.26 25.51
CA ALA A 414 -33.50 27.25 25.85
C ALA A 414 -34.16 28.13 24.81
N VAL A 415 -34.84 27.49 23.85
CA VAL A 415 -35.82 28.19 23.04
C VAL A 415 -36.82 28.70 24.05
N PRO A 416 -37.10 30.01 24.12
CA PRO A 416 -38.11 30.50 25.04
C PRO A 416 -39.44 29.87 24.61
N LEU A 417 -39.99 28.99 25.47
CA LEU A 417 -41.35 28.50 25.29
C LEU A 417 -42.30 29.70 25.40
N ALA A 418 -43.20 29.82 24.42
CA ALA A 418 -44.32 30.73 24.52
C ALA A 418 -45.28 30.24 25.61
N GLU A 419 -45.97 31.17 26.26
CA GLU A 419 -46.92 30.89 27.34
C GLU A 419 -47.95 29.83 26.91
N GLY A 420 -47.94 28.66 27.55
CA GLY A 420 -49.06 27.69 27.43
C GLY A 420 -48.76 26.20 27.38
N GLU A 421 -47.52 25.73 27.32
CA GLU A 421 -47.25 24.26 27.27
C GLU A 421 -46.68 23.72 28.59
N THR A 422 -47.40 22.76 29.18
CA THR A 422 -46.98 21.98 30.35
C THR A 422 -46.44 20.63 29.90
N ASP A 423 -45.25 20.28 30.39
CA ASP A 423 -44.56 19.02 30.08
C ASP A 423 -45.20 17.87 30.86
N GLN A 424 -46.01 17.04 30.19
CA GLN A 424 -46.46 15.76 30.73
C GLN A 424 -45.38 14.71 30.47
N GLY A 425 -44.86 14.15 31.56
CA GLY A 425 -43.77 13.18 31.54
C GLY A 425 -44.09 11.90 30.78
N ASP A 426 -43.02 11.22 30.34
CA ASP A 426 -43.10 9.83 29.89
C ASP A 426 -41.96 9.02 30.54
N ASP A 427 -42.40 8.15 31.45
CA ASP A 427 -41.65 7.07 32.10
C ASP A 427 -41.23 6.02 31.07
N ARG A 428 -39.92 5.72 30.93
CA ARG A 428 -39.47 4.38 30.49
C ARG A 428 -38.14 3.93 31.12
N ALA A 429 -38.29 3.19 32.21
CA ALA A 429 -37.65 1.91 32.53
C ALA A 429 -36.16 1.70 32.20
N GLU A 430 -35.34 1.69 33.26
CA GLU A 430 -33.99 1.11 33.29
C GLU A 430 -34.04 -0.42 33.10
N ALA A 431 -33.47 -0.92 31.99
CA ALA A 431 -33.18 -2.34 31.82
C ALA A 431 -31.70 -2.63 32.12
N ARG A 432 -31.46 -3.27 33.28
CA ARG A 432 -30.18 -3.88 33.66
C ARG A 432 -29.87 -5.06 32.73
N PHE A 433 -28.69 -5.08 32.10
CA PHE A 433 -28.15 -6.26 31.43
C PHE A 433 -27.37 -7.15 32.41
N PRO A 434 -27.55 -8.48 32.41
CA PRO A 434 -26.82 -9.39 33.28
C PRO A 434 -25.41 -9.67 32.75
N ALA A 435 -24.47 -9.80 33.69
CA ALA A 435 -23.08 -10.14 33.45
C ALA A 435 -22.94 -11.52 32.78
N ALA A 436 -22.35 -11.54 31.58
CA ALA A 436 -21.82 -12.76 31.00
C ALA A 436 -20.49 -13.09 31.70
N ARG A 437 -20.46 -14.24 32.38
CA ARG A 437 -19.24 -14.91 32.82
C ARG A 437 -18.43 -15.31 31.58
N TRP A 438 -17.15 -14.98 31.56
CA TRP A 438 -16.15 -15.55 30.66
C TRP A 438 -15.45 -16.71 31.34
#